data_AF-A0A354YCD3-F1
#
_entry.id   AF-A0A354YCD3-F1
#
_cell.length_a   1.000
_cell.length_b   1.000
_cell.length_c   1.000
_cell.angle_alpha   90.00
_cell.angle_beta   90.00
_cell.angle_gamma   90.00
#
_symmetry.space_group_name_H-M   'P 1'
#
loop_
_entity.id
_entity.type
_entity.pdbx_description
1 polymer ?
#
loop_
_entity_poly.entity_id
_entity_poly.type
_entity_poly.pdbx_seq_one_letter_code
_entity_poly.pdbx_strand_id
1 'polypeptide(L)'
;DAIVVVDPASGRATSYNFGFFDPGEPDFVGRFAEGSMMYYLVALPLEEDLQQYRDSGRGVSVQWLDLPPAQARALADALAVRSRPENARYRYDYFTANCATMVRDSLDQAMGGSLKSQLAGRSRGNTYRSEAVRLASPAPWMWLGFDLGLGPYADKPLSRWQEAFVPMRLADSLAQVRNSEGRPLVQSTQQLLPHRIAAEPAERARAWWPWLLAGLLA
;
A
#
# COMPACT_ATOMS: atom_id res chain seq x y z
N ASP A 1 -2.52 1.00 4.13
CA ASP A 1 -1.35 1.46 4.90
C ASP A 1 -1.63 2.80 5.52
N ALA A 2 -0.86 3.11 6.57
CA ALA A 2 -0.95 4.34 7.31
C ALA A 2 0.44 4.87 7.67
N ILE A 3 0.54 6.17 7.95
CA ILE A 3 1.70 6.78 8.58
C ILE A 3 1.30 7.16 10.00
N VAL A 4 2.05 6.67 10.99
CA VAL A 4 1.82 7.03 12.39
C VAL A 4 2.76 8.18 12.76
N VAL A 5 2.19 9.26 13.29
CA VAL A 5 2.94 10.39 13.85
C VAL A 5 2.76 10.39 15.35
N VAL A 6 3.87 10.38 16.08
CA VAL A 6 3.89 10.50 17.54
C VAL A 6 4.28 11.93 17.91
N ASP A 7 3.41 12.61 18.65
CA ASP A 7 3.73 13.92 19.22
C ASP A 7 4.73 13.74 20.38
N PRO A 8 5.95 14.29 20.32
CA PRO A 8 6.94 14.12 21.38
C PRO A 8 6.57 14.86 22.68
N ALA A 9 5.73 15.90 22.62
CA ALA A 9 5.33 16.67 23.80
C ALA A 9 4.21 15.96 24.59
N SER A 10 3.26 15.34 23.89
CA SER A 10 2.11 14.68 24.52
C SER A 10 2.17 13.16 24.52
N GLY A 11 3.10 12.55 23.78
CA GLY A 11 3.18 11.11 23.56
C GLY A 11 2.05 10.53 22.71
N ARG A 12 1.18 11.37 22.13
CA ARG A 12 -0.02 10.91 21.42
C ARG A 12 0.34 10.40 20.03
N ALA A 13 -0.04 9.16 19.72
CA ALA A 13 0.14 8.57 18.40
C ALA A 13 -1.13 8.77 17.55
N THR A 14 -0.98 9.43 16.41
CA THR A 14 -2.05 9.61 15.41
C THR A 14 -1.74 8.78 14.17
N SER A 15 -2.64 7.89 13.78
CA SER A 15 -2.58 7.13 12.54
C SER A 15 -3.24 7.91 11.42
N TYR A 16 -2.49 8.21 10.37
CA TYR A 16 -2.98 8.78 9.12
C TYR A 16 -3.20 7.64 8.11
N ASN A 17 -4.43 7.13 8.04
CA ASN A 17 -4.79 5.96 7.27
C ASN A 17 -5.51 6.34 5.96
N PHE A 18 -4.98 5.86 4.82
CA PHE A 18 -5.54 6.11 3.49
C PHE A 18 -6.54 5.03 3.04
N GLY A 19 -6.93 4.12 3.92
CA GLY A 19 -7.78 2.96 3.58
C GLY A 19 -9.28 3.20 3.63
N PHE A 20 -9.74 4.41 3.93
CA PHE A 20 -11.16 4.68 4.21
C PHE A 20 -11.93 5.13 2.97
N PHE A 21 -13.21 4.72 2.92
CA PHE A 21 -14.20 5.11 1.92
C PHE A 21 -15.56 5.20 2.61
N ASP A 22 -16.54 5.87 1.98
CA ASP A 22 -17.86 6.08 2.56
C ASP A 22 -18.93 5.31 1.76
N PRO A 23 -19.47 4.20 2.28
CA PRO A 23 -20.55 3.45 1.65
C PRO A 23 -21.87 4.22 1.53
N GLY A 24 -22.05 5.28 2.31
CA GLY A 24 -23.25 6.12 2.32
C GLY A 24 -23.25 7.23 1.26
N GLU A 25 -22.18 7.35 0.45
CA GLU A 25 -22.13 8.36 -0.60
C GLU A 25 -23.24 8.13 -1.65
N PRO A 26 -23.87 9.21 -2.16
CA PRO A 26 -24.81 9.09 -3.26
C PRO A 26 -24.16 8.37 -4.45
N ASP A 27 -24.87 7.40 -5.01
CA ASP A 27 -24.42 6.61 -6.16
C ASP A 27 -23.15 5.75 -5.90
N PHE A 28 -22.91 5.35 -4.65
CA PHE A 28 -21.83 4.44 -4.29
C PHE A 28 -21.79 3.17 -5.16
N VAL A 29 -22.95 2.54 -5.40
CA VAL A 29 -23.05 1.30 -6.18
C VAL A 29 -22.71 1.52 -7.65
N GLY A 30 -23.17 2.63 -8.26
CA GLY A 30 -22.84 2.99 -9.64
C GLY A 30 -21.34 3.23 -9.80
N ARG A 31 -20.76 4.05 -8.92
CA ARG A 31 -19.31 4.32 -8.90
C ARG A 31 -18.47 3.07 -8.66
N PHE A 32 -18.94 2.16 -7.83
CA PHE A 32 -18.28 0.87 -7.62
C PHE A 32 -18.27 0.03 -8.91
N ALA A 33 -19.41 -0.07 -9.60
CA ALA A 33 -19.51 -0.78 -10.87
C ALA A 33 -18.65 -0.16 -11.98
N GLU A 34 -18.53 1.17 -11.98
CA GLU A 34 -17.69 1.93 -12.92
C GLU A 34 -16.19 1.94 -12.56
N GLY A 35 -15.84 1.51 -11.34
CA GLY A 35 -14.46 1.59 -10.83
C GLY A 35 -14.00 3.01 -10.48
N SER A 36 -14.93 3.94 -10.24
CA SER A 36 -14.69 5.37 -9.96
C SER A 36 -14.77 5.72 -8.46
N MET A 37 -14.32 4.79 -7.60
CA MET A 37 -14.41 4.91 -6.15
C MET A 37 -13.57 6.05 -5.58
N MET A 38 -14.13 6.75 -4.58
CA MET A 38 -13.43 7.78 -3.82
C MET A 38 -12.99 7.23 -2.46
N TYR A 39 -11.71 7.40 -2.16
CA TYR A 39 -11.12 7.09 -0.86
C TYR A 39 -10.71 8.39 -0.18
N TYR A 40 -10.50 8.34 1.12
CA TYR A 40 -10.02 9.49 1.86
C TYR A 40 -9.05 9.10 2.98
N LEU A 41 -8.18 10.06 3.29
CA LEU A 41 -7.29 10.01 4.44
C LEU A 41 -8.08 10.31 5.73
N VAL A 42 -7.95 9.46 6.73
CA VAL A 42 -8.47 9.71 8.08
C VAL A 42 -7.30 9.82 9.05
N ALA A 43 -7.35 10.81 9.94
CA ALA A 43 -6.47 10.91 11.09
C ALA A 43 -7.24 10.47 12.35
N LEU A 44 -6.79 9.39 12.99
CA LEU A 44 -7.42 8.84 14.18
C LEU A 44 -6.37 8.38 15.21
N PRO A 45 -6.71 8.27 16.50
CA PRO A 45 -5.82 7.65 17.49
C PRO A 45 -5.36 6.27 17.04
N LEU A 46 -4.08 5.95 17.23
CA LEU A 46 -3.50 4.67 16.79
C LEU A 46 -4.27 3.48 17.36
N GLU A 47 -4.65 3.54 18.64
CA GLU A 47 -5.39 2.49 19.32
C GLU A 47 -6.75 2.21 18.68
N GLU A 48 -7.44 3.24 18.19
CA GLU A 48 -8.71 3.11 17.48
C GLU A 48 -8.50 2.46 16.11
N ASP A 49 -7.47 2.87 15.37
CA ASP A 49 -7.13 2.27 14.08
C ASP A 49 -6.83 0.77 14.23
N LEU A 50 -6.05 0.40 15.26
CA LEU A 50 -5.67 -0.98 15.55
C LEU A 50 -6.85 -1.88 15.95
N GLN A 51 -7.97 -1.34 16.46
CA GLN A 51 -9.13 -2.16 16.86
C GLN A 51 -9.69 -2.94 15.68
N GLN A 52 -9.92 -2.30 14.54
CA GLN A 52 -10.49 -2.96 13.36
C GLN A 52 -9.60 -4.11 12.86
N TYR A 53 -8.28 -3.93 12.87
CA TYR A 53 -7.34 -4.98 12.48
C TYR A 53 -7.35 -6.14 13.48
N ARG A 54 -7.42 -5.84 14.79
CA ARG A 54 -7.50 -6.85 15.85
C ARG A 54 -8.76 -7.71 15.71
N ASP A 55 -9.91 -7.07 15.50
CA ASP A 55 -11.21 -7.74 15.42
C ASP A 55 -11.34 -8.61 14.17
N SER A 56 -10.71 -8.20 13.06
CA SER A 56 -10.63 -8.99 11.82
C SER A 56 -9.50 -10.03 11.82
N GLY A 57 -8.71 -10.15 12.89
CA GLY A 57 -7.59 -11.08 12.98
C GLY A 57 -6.42 -10.75 12.05
N ARG A 58 -6.38 -9.53 11.50
CA ARG A 58 -5.33 -9.05 10.60
C ARG A 58 -4.11 -8.62 11.41
N GLY A 59 -2.95 -9.17 11.06
CA GLY A 59 -1.68 -8.75 11.65
C GLY A 59 -1.29 -7.33 11.26
N VAL A 60 -0.58 -6.64 12.16
CA VAL A 60 -0.06 -5.28 11.95
C VAL A 60 1.38 -5.23 12.43
N SER A 61 2.26 -4.67 11.59
CA SER A 61 3.63 -4.31 11.93
C SER A 61 3.84 -2.81 11.69
N VAL A 62 4.79 -2.22 12.41
CA VAL A 62 5.22 -0.84 12.25
C VAL A 62 6.70 -0.81 11.92
N GLN A 63 7.08 0.04 10.95
CA GLN A 63 8.46 0.37 10.64
C GLN A 63 8.79 1.74 11.22
N TRP A 64 9.77 1.82 12.11
CA TRP A 64 10.26 3.08 12.66
C TRP A 64 11.23 3.71 11.66
N LEU A 65 10.87 4.90 11.15
CA LEU A 65 11.61 5.56 10.08
C LEU A 65 12.58 6.62 10.63
N ASP A 66 13.84 6.59 10.19
CA ASP A 66 14.87 7.59 10.45
C ASP A 66 14.77 8.77 9.49
N LEU A 67 13.73 9.57 9.64
CA LEU A 67 13.63 10.85 8.92
C LEU A 67 14.32 11.96 9.72
N PRO A 68 15.17 12.79 9.09
CA PRO A 68 15.68 13.99 9.73
C PRO A 68 14.53 14.84 10.32
N PRO A 69 14.71 15.49 11.48
CA PRO A 69 13.62 16.15 12.20
C PRO A 69 12.81 17.14 11.34
N ALA A 70 13.46 17.88 10.45
CA ALA A 70 12.79 18.81 9.55
C ALA A 70 11.87 18.10 8.53
N GLN A 71 12.31 16.95 7.97
CA GLN A 71 11.50 16.16 7.04
C GLN A 71 10.35 15.46 7.76
N ALA A 72 10.60 14.92 8.96
CA ALA A 72 9.57 14.32 9.79
C ALA A 72 8.48 15.33 10.17
N ARG A 73 8.87 16.56 10.53
CA ARG A 73 7.92 17.64 10.83
C ARG A 73 7.14 18.07 9.60
N ALA A 74 7.80 18.27 8.47
CA ALA A 74 7.14 18.61 7.21
C ALA A 74 6.12 17.54 6.78
N LEU A 75 6.46 16.25 6.94
CA LEU A 75 5.53 15.14 6.70
C LEU A 75 4.32 15.20 7.62
N ALA A 76 4.53 15.41 8.92
CA ALA A 76 3.44 15.50 9.90
C ALA A 76 2.50 16.68 9.59
N ASP A 77 3.06 17.86 9.28
CA ASP A 77 2.27 19.04 8.93
C ASP A 77 1.50 18.83 7.60
N ALA A 78 2.13 18.20 6.61
CA ALA A 78 1.48 17.87 5.34
C ALA A 78 0.33 16.86 5.52
N LEU A 79 0.51 15.83 6.35
CA LEU A 79 -0.53 14.85 6.67
C LEU A 79 -1.69 15.50 7.43
N ALA A 80 -1.39 16.38 8.39
CA ALA A 80 -2.42 17.13 9.12
C ALA A 80 -3.27 17.99 8.17
N VAL A 81 -2.64 18.73 7.25
CA VAL A 81 -3.35 19.52 6.22
C VAL A 81 -4.15 18.61 5.28
N ARG A 82 -3.56 17.49 4.86
CA ARG A 82 -4.20 16.53 3.94
C ARG A 82 -5.39 15.82 4.58
N SER A 83 -5.37 15.61 5.89
CA SER A 83 -6.47 14.96 6.62
C SER A 83 -7.72 15.83 6.78
N ARG A 84 -7.65 17.11 6.41
CA ARG A 84 -8.81 18.00 6.46
C ARG A 84 -9.86 17.57 5.41
N PRO A 85 -11.17 17.72 5.69
CA PRO A 85 -12.24 17.26 4.80
C PRO A 85 -12.11 17.73 3.35
N GLU A 86 -11.60 18.95 3.14
CA GLU A 86 -11.40 19.54 1.82
C GLU A 86 -10.24 18.91 1.02
N ASN A 87 -9.27 18.25 1.68
CA ASN A 87 -8.05 17.71 1.06
C ASN A 87 -7.93 16.18 1.14
N ALA A 88 -8.76 15.53 1.96
CA ALA A 88 -8.59 14.12 2.31
C ALA A 88 -8.91 13.18 1.15
N ARG A 89 -9.81 13.59 0.26
CA ARG A 89 -10.36 12.75 -0.82
C ARG A 89 -9.41 12.56 -2.00
N TYR A 90 -9.40 11.37 -2.55
CA TYR A 90 -8.71 11.05 -3.79
C TYR A 90 -9.43 9.93 -4.56
N ARG A 91 -9.26 9.91 -5.88
CA ARG A 91 -9.81 8.84 -6.73
C ARG A 91 -8.94 7.59 -6.58
N TYR A 92 -9.56 6.49 -6.20
CA TYR A 92 -8.86 5.22 -6.03
C TYR A 92 -8.52 4.61 -7.39
N ASP A 93 -7.31 4.07 -7.47
CA ASP A 93 -6.84 3.22 -8.55
C ASP A 93 -5.99 2.12 -7.94
N TYR A 94 -6.35 0.86 -8.20
CA TYR A 94 -5.76 -0.29 -7.51
C TYR A 94 -4.23 -0.35 -7.65
N PHE A 95 -3.67 0.07 -8.80
CA PHE A 95 -2.23 -0.02 -9.07
C PHE A 95 -1.48 1.27 -8.81
N THR A 96 -2.13 2.42 -9.00
CA THR A 96 -1.43 3.73 -9.03
C THR A 96 -1.85 4.67 -7.91
N ALA A 97 -3.07 4.54 -7.36
CA ALA A 97 -3.61 5.42 -6.34
C ALA A 97 -4.38 4.61 -5.28
N ASN A 98 -3.64 3.88 -4.45
CA ASN A 98 -4.17 3.09 -3.34
C ASN A 98 -3.50 3.51 -2.02
N CYS A 99 -3.88 2.87 -0.91
CA CYS A 99 -3.35 3.27 0.40
C CYS A 99 -1.83 3.11 0.53
N ALA A 100 -1.22 2.10 -0.10
CA ALA A 100 0.23 1.91 -0.11
C ALA A 100 0.92 3.01 -0.96
N THR A 101 0.40 3.31 -2.15
CA THR A 101 0.98 4.36 -3.00
C THR A 101 0.82 5.74 -2.38
N MET A 102 -0.27 6.02 -1.67
CA MET A 102 -0.43 7.29 -0.94
C MET A 102 0.57 7.46 0.19
N VAL A 103 0.87 6.39 0.94
CA VAL A 103 1.95 6.39 1.94
C VAL A 103 3.31 6.60 1.28
N ARG A 104 3.62 5.81 0.23
CA ARG A 104 4.85 5.92 -0.56
C ARG A 104 5.08 7.33 -1.07
N ASP A 105 4.06 7.94 -1.68
CA ASP A 105 4.16 9.26 -2.30
C ASP A 105 4.28 10.36 -1.24
N SER A 106 3.60 10.23 -0.09
CA SER A 106 3.73 11.17 1.03
C SER A 106 5.15 11.13 1.64
N LEU A 107 5.73 9.92 1.78
CA LEU A 107 7.11 9.74 2.22
C LEU A 107 8.10 10.32 1.21
N ASP A 108 7.93 10.05 -0.08
CA ASP A 108 8.79 10.57 -1.14
C ASP A 108 8.78 12.11 -1.18
N GLN A 109 7.61 12.72 -1.02
CA GLN A 109 7.48 14.17 -0.93
C GLN A 109 8.28 14.73 0.26
N ALA A 110 8.16 14.12 1.45
CA ALA A 110 8.92 14.54 2.63
C ALA A 110 10.44 14.34 2.46
N MET A 111 10.83 13.31 1.71
CA MET A 111 12.22 12.99 1.39
C MET A 111 12.75 13.71 0.14
N GLY A 112 12.00 14.66 -0.42
CA GLY A 112 12.41 15.47 -1.56
C GLY A 112 12.64 14.67 -2.85
N GLY A 113 11.88 13.59 -3.08
CA GLY A 113 11.99 12.75 -4.28
C GLY A 113 13.08 11.66 -4.22
N SER A 114 13.84 11.59 -3.13
CA SER A 114 14.95 10.64 -3.01
C SER A 114 14.50 9.19 -2.84
N LEU A 115 13.29 8.95 -2.31
CA LEU A 115 12.73 7.60 -2.20
C LEU A 115 12.46 7.03 -3.59
N LYS A 116 11.77 7.79 -4.45
CA LYS A 116 11.50 7.41 -5.84
C LYS A 116 12.78 7.20 -6.64
N SER A 117 13.78 8.07 -6.46
CA SER A 117 15.07 7.91 -7.11
C SER A 117 15.75 6.59 -6.74
N GLN A 118 15.73 6.20 -5.47
CA GLN A 118 16.34 4.95 -5.00
C GLN A 118 15.55 3.71 -5.45
N LEU A 119 14.24 3.83 -5.65
CA LEU A 119 13.35 2.74 -6.04
C LEU A 119 13.06 2.68 -7.56
N ALA A 120 13.68 3.55 -8.37
CA ALA A 120 13.49 3.59 -9.82
C ALA A 120 14.04 2.35 -10.54
N GLY A 121 14.94 1.60 -9.90
CA GLY A 121 15.50 0.36 -10.44
C GLY A 121 14.46 -0.73 -10.70
N ARG A 122 14.81 -1.69 -11.56
CA ARG A 122 13.93 -2.82 -11.90
C ARG A 122 13.55 -3.61 -10.64
N SER A 123 12.29 -4.02 -10.57
CA SER A 123 11.84 -5.03 -9.62
C SER A 123 12.42 -6.41 -10.00
N ARG A 124 12.02 -7.47 -9.29
CA ARG A 124 12.40 -8.89 -9.50
C ARG A 124 11.77 -9.51 -10.76
N GLY A 125 11.43 -8.69 -11.77
CA GLY A 125 10.71 -9.12 -12.97
C GLY A 125 9.19 -9.18 -12.82
N ASN A 126 8.65 -8.67 -11.70
CA ASN A 126 7.23 -8.64 -11.44
C ASN A 126 6.47 -7.66 -12.33
N THR A 127 5.21 -7.99 -12.60
CA THR A 127 4.24 -7.18 -13.35
C THR A 127 3.03 -6.89 -12.46
N TYR A 128 2.17 -5.94 -12.86
CA TYR A 128 0.92 -5.72 -12.14
C TYR A 128 0.05 -6.98 -12.11
N ARG A 129 -0.01 -7.73 -13.21
CA ARG A 129 -0.76 -8.99 -13.28
C ARG A 129 -0.18 -10.04 -12.34
N SER A 130 1.15 -10.21 -12.30
CA SER A 130 1.75 -11.24 -11.45
C SER A 130 1.44 -11.00 -9.97
N GLU A 131 1.50 -9.75 -9.51
CA GLU A 131 1.14 -9.39 -8.13
C GLU A 131 -0.36 -9.52 -7.87
N ALA A 132 -1.22 -9.02 -8.77
CA ALA A 132 -2.67 -9.12 -8.60
C ALA A 132 -3.15 -10.57 -8.53
N VAL A 133 -2.70 -11.41 -9.47
CA VAL A 133 -3.05 -12.83 -9.54
C VAL A 133 -2.52 -13.59 -8.34
N ARG A 134 -1.29 -13.30 -7.88
CA ARG A 134 -0.73 -13.90 -6.66
C ARG A 134 -1.61 -13.61 -5.45
N LEU A 135 -1.97 -12.35 -5.24
CA LEU A 135 -2.79 -11.93 -4.09
C LEU A 135 -4.23 -12.47 -4.18
N ALA A 136 -4.77 -12.64 -5.39
CA ALA A 136 -6.10 -13.22 -5.61
C ALA A 136 -6.14 -14.76 -5.57
N SER A 137 -4.99 -15.45 -5.59
CA SER A 137 -4.91 -16.92 -5.63
C SER A 137 -5.66 -17.70 -4.55
N PRO A 138 -5.90 -17.18 -3.32
CA PRO A 138 -6.73 -17.88 -2.34
C PRO A 138 -8.21 -18.01 -2.76
N ALA A 139 -8.66 -17.20 -3.71
CA ALA A 139 -10.02 -17.21 -4.23
C ALA A 139 -10.02 -17.53 -5.73
N PRO A 140 -10.28 -18.79 -6.14
CA PRO A 140 -10.12 -19.25 -7.52
C PRO A 140 -10.85 -18.40 -8.57
N TRP A 141 -12.05 -17.90 -8.26
CA TRP A 141 -12.81 -17.03 -9.16
C TRP A 141 -12.19 -15.65 -9.32
N MET A 142 -11.67 -15.05 -8.25
CA MET A 142 -10.96 -13.76 -8.32
C MET A 142 -9.63 -13.93 -9.03
N TRP A 143 -8.91 -15.01 -8.75
CA TRP A 143 -7.68 -15.39 -9.45
C TRP A 143 -7.92 -15.45 -10.96
N LEU A 144 -8.92 -16.23 -11.41
CA LEU A 144 -9.25 -16.37 -12.82
C LEU A 144 -9.69 -15.04 -13.45
N GLY A 145 -10.52 -14.27 -12.72
CA GLY A 145 -10.98 -12.96 -13.15
C GLY A 145 -9.83 -11.97 -13.37
N PHE A 146 -8.83 -11.95 -12.49
CA PHE A 146 -7.64 -11.10 -12.68
C PHE A 146 -6.72 -11.65 -13.76
N ASP A 147 -6.59 -12.97 -13.87
CA ASP A 147 -5.73 -13.61 -14.85
C ASP A 147 -6.17 -13.32 -16.29
N LEU A 148 -7.49 -13.30 -16.52
CA LEU A 148 -8.10 -13.04 -17.84
C LEU A 148 -8.52 -11.58 -18.05
N GLY A 149 -9.06 -10.92 -17.01
CA GLY A 149 -9.71 -9.61 -17.12
C GLY A 149 -8.76 -8.43 -17.13
N LEU A 150 -7.53 -8.57 -16.63
CA LEU A 150 -6.54 -7.50 -16.71
C LEU A 150 -6.06 -7.35 -18.17
N GLY A 151 -6.02 -6.12 -18.67
CA GLY A 151 -5.51 -5.82 -20.01
C GLY A 151 -3.98 -5.88 -20.11
N PRO A 152 -3.41 -5.69 -21.31
CA PRO A 152 -1.96 -5.80 -21.57
C PRO A 152 -1.11 -4.79 -20.79
N TYR A 153 -1.71 -3.69 -20.31
CA TYR A 153 -1.02 -2.75 -19.42
C TYR A 153 -0.51 -3.43 -18.14
N ALA A 154 -1.18 -4.48 -17.68
CA ALA A 154 -0.83 -5.18 -16.45
C ALA A 154 0.40 -6.09 -16.60
N ASP A 155 0.85 -6.37 -17.84
CA ASP A 155 1.99 -7.25 -18.13
C ASP A 155 3.32 -6.48 -18.25
N LYS A 156 3.31 -5.17 -17.99
CA LYS A 156 4.52 -4.36 -18.01
C LYS A 156 5.45 -4.70 -16.83
N PRO A 157 6.77 -4.81 -17.06
CA PRO A 157 7.72 -5.01 -15.99
C PRO A 157 7.75 -3.78 -15.08
N LEU A 158 7.72 -4.00 -13.76
CA LEU A 158 7.68 -2.92 -12.76
C LEU A 158 9.09 -2.52 -12.29
N SER A 159 9.22 -1.26 -11.89
CA SER A 159 10.26 -0.83 -10.95
C SER A 159 9.86 -1.16 -9.51
N ARG A 160 10.80 -1.12 -8.57
CA ARG A 160 10.47 -1.27 -7.13
C ARG A 160 9.49 -0.19 -6.66
N TRP A 161 9.61 1.02 -7.22
CA TRP A 161 8.67 2.11 -6.97
C TRP A 161 7.24 1.75 -7.37
N GLN A 162 7.06 1.19 -8.58
CA GLN A 162 5.74 0.79 -9.06
C GLN A 162 5.20 -0.41 -8.29
N GLU A 163 6.04 -1.38 -7.96
CA GLU A 163 5.69 -2.57 -7.18
C GLU A 163 5.24 -2.23 -5.75
N ALA A 164 5.66 -1.09 -5.20
CA ALA A 164 5.26 -0.59 -3.89
C ALA A 164 3.78 -0.13 -3.79
N PHE A 165 2.93 -0.48 -4.77
CA PHE A 165 1.47 -0.48 -4.62
C PHE A 165 0.98 -1.62 -3.72
N VAL A 166 1.81 -2.65 -3.50
CA VAL A 166 1.54 -3.75 -2.57
C VAL A 166 2.19 -3.44 -1.22
N PRO A 167 1.44 -3.46 -0.09
CA PRO A 167 1.94 -3.07 1.23
C PRO A 167 3.25 -3.75 1.65
N MET A 168 3.33 -5.08 1.49
CA MET A 168 4.53 -5.85 1.84
C MET A 168 5.75 -5.47 0.98
N ARG A 169 5.53 -5.14 -0.30
CA ARG A 169 6.60 -4.73 -1.22
C ARG A 169 7.10 -3.33 -0.91
N LEU A 170 6.20 -2.45 -0.47
CA LEU A 170 6.57 -1.15 0.07
C LEU A 170 7.44 -1.32 1.32
N ALA A 171 7.01 -2.13 2.29
CA ALA A 171 7.77 -2.37 3.52
C ALA A 171 9.18 -2.95 3.25
N ASP A 172 9.27 -3.95 2.36
CA ASP A 172 10.55 -4.53 1.91
C ASP A 172 11.45 -3.52 1.19
N SER A 173 10.83 -2.60 0.44
CA SER A 173 11.55 -1.55 -0.29
C SER A 173 12.08 -0.48 0.67
N LEU A 174 11.28 -0.03 1.63
CA LEU A 174 11.69 0.95 2.65
C LEU A 174 12.87 0.44 3.48
N ALA A 175 12.90 -0.85 3.80
CA ALA A 175 14.02 -1.48 4.52
C ALA A 175 15.37 -1.42 3.79
N GLN A 176 15.36 -1.17 2.48
CA GLN A 176 16.57 -1.08 1.64
C GLN A 176 16.96 0.37 1.30
N VAL A 177 16.14 1.35 1.67
CA VAL A 177 16.33 2.77 1.35
C VAL A 177 17.20 3.43 2.42
N ARG A 178 17.95 4.46 2.02
CA ARG A 178 18.66 5.36 2.93
C ARG A 178 18.00 6.73 3.00
N ASN A 179 18.06 7.35 4.17
CA ASN A 179 17.62 8.73 4.37
C ASN A 179 18.62 9.73 3.75
N SER A 180 18.31 11.02 3.82
CA SER A 180 19.16 12.08 3.25
C SER A 180 20.54 12.23 3.94
N GLU A 181 20.73 11.62 5.11
CA GLU A 181 21.99 11.59 5.84
C GLU A 181 22.78 10.29 5.56
N GLY A 182 22.30 9.46 4.63
CA GLY A 182 22.95 8.21 4.22
C GLY A 182 22.76 7.04 5.19
N ARG A 183 21.97 7.18 6.26
CA ARG A 183 21.64 6.09 7.18
C ARG A 183 20.46 5.26 6.66
N PRO A 184 20.32 3.98 7.07
CA PRO A 184 19.13 3.19 6.74
C PRO A 184 17.85 3.92 7.14
N LEU A 185 16.86 3.96 6.23
CA LEU A 185 15.59 4.64 6.48
C LEU A 185 14.78 3.90 7.55
N VAL A 186 14.73 2.57 7.53
CA VAL A 186 14.04 1.80 8.58
C VAL A 186 15.04 1.48 9.68
N GLN A 187 14.81 2.01 10.89
CA GLN A 187 15.62 1.73 12.07
C GLN A 187 15.27 0.37 12.68
N SER A 188 13.97 0.09 12.79
CA SER A 188 13.47 -1.15 13.37
C SER A 188 12.07 -1.47 12.85
N THR A 189 11.70 -2.74 12.89
CA THR A 189 10.34 -3.21 12.60
C THR A 189 9.81 -3.89 13.85
N GLN A 190 8.61 -3.52 14.28
CA GLN A 190 7.95 -4.09 15.45
C GLN A 190 6.59 -4.64 15.05
N GLN A 191 6.27 -5.85 15.51
CA GLN A 191 4.92 -6.38 15.38
C GLN A 191 4.02 -5.78 16.47
N LEU A 192 2.90 -5.19 16.07
CA LEU A 192 1.90 -4.64 17.00
C LEU A 192 0.74 -5.62 17.23
N LEU A 193 0.33 -6.33 16.17
CA LEU A 193 -0.73 -7.34 16.24
C LEU A 193 -0.29 -8.64 15.55
N PRO A 194 -0.50 -9.81 16.17
CA PRO A 194 -0.22 -11.08 15.54
C PRO A 194 -1.19 -11.35 14.39
N HIS A 195 -0.69 -11.99 13.33
CA HIS A 195 -1.54 -12.41 12.22
C HIS A 195 -2.29 -13.68 12.61
N ARG A 196 -3.63 -13.64 12.61
CA ARG A 196 -4.50 -14.76 13.04
C ARG A 196 -5.28 -15.39 11.88
N ILE A 197 -5.16 -14.82 10.68
CA ILE A 197 -5.70 -15.36 9.43
C ILE A 197 -4.58 -16.03 8.61
N ALA A 198 -4.93 -16.69 7.51
CA ALA A 198 -3.93 -17.29 6.63
C ALA A 198 -2.98 -16.21 6.08
N ALA A 199 -1.68 -16.50 6.13
CA ALA A 199 -0.66 -15.62 5.57
C ALA A 199 -0.86 -15.45 4.05
N GLU A 200 -0.36 -14.33 3.55
CA GLU A 200 -0.44 -14.01 2.13
C GLU A 200 0.32 -15.05 1.29
N PRO A 201 -0.16 -15.35 0.06
CA PRO A 201 0.49 -16.33 -0.80
C PRO A 201 1.94 -15.96 -1.11
N ALA A 202 2.86 -16.90 -0.90
CA ALA A 202 4.27 -16.71 -1.22
C ALA A 202 4.49 -16.40 -2.71
N GLU A 203 5.57 -15.65 -3.01
CA GLU A 203 6.02 -15.40 -4.37
C GLU A 203 6.28 -16.73 -5.10
N ARG A 204 5.52 -16.99 -6.17
CA ARG A 204 5.66 -18.19 -7.02
C ARG A 204 5.61 -17.79 -8.48
N ALA A 205 6.45 -18.44 -9.30
CA ALA A 205 6.39 -18.27 -10.74
C ALA A 205 4.99 -18.66 -11.25
N ARG A 206 4.42 -17.83 -12.12
CA ARG A 206 3.11 -18.13 -12.74
C ARG A 206 3.22 -19.41 -13.53
N ALA A 207 2.31 -20.35 -13.29
CA ALA A 207 2.24 -21.60 -14.00
C ALA A 207 1.47 -21.39 -15.32
N TRP A 208 2.16 -21.51 -16.46
CA TRP A 208 1.56 -21.31 -17.79
C TRP A 208 0.88 -22.56 -18.35
N TRP A 209 1.13 -23.72 -17.74
CA TRP A 209 0.61 -25.01 -18.20
C TRP A 209 -0.92 -25.13 -18.24
N PRO A 210 -1.73 -24.49 -17.36
CA PRO A 210 -3.19 -24.58 -17.48
C PRO A 210 -3.71 -24.02 -18.80
N TRP A 211 -3.06 -22.96 -19.31
CA TRP A 211 -3.38 -22.35 -20.61
C TRP A 211 -2.92 -23.21 -21.78
N LEU A 212 -1.77 -23.89 -21.64
CA LEU A 212 -1.29 -24.85 -22.64
C LEU A 212 -2.25 -26.05 -22.78
N LEU A 213 -2.77 -26.57 -21.68
CA LEU A 213 -3.76 -27.66 -21.70
C LEU A 213 -5.11 -27.21 -22.27
N ALA A 214 -5.57 -26.00 -21.92
CA ALA A 214 -6.80 -25.45 -22.48
C ALA A 214 -6.70 -25.27 -24.00
N GLY A 215 -5.54 -24.84 -24.51
CA GLY A 215 -5.28 -24.74 -25.95
C GLY A 215 -5.11 -26.08 -26.68
N LEU A 216 -4.88 -27.19 -25.97
CA LEU A 216 -4.86 -28.54 -26.56
C LEU A 216 -6.26 -29.18 -26.59
N LEU A 217 -7.21 -28.63 -25.84
CA LEU A 217 -8.60 -29.10 -25.76
C LEU A 217 -9.57 -28.24 -26.60
N ALA A 218 -9.08 -27.18 -27.24
CA ALA A 218 -9.80 -26.28 -28.14
C ALA A 218 -9.39 -26.53 -29.60
#